data_AF-A0A847BJ28-F1
#
_entry.id   AF-A0A847BJ28-F1
#
_cell.length_a   1.000
_cell.length_b   1.000
_cell.length_c   1.000
_cell.angle_alpha   90.00
_cell.angle_beta   90.00
_cell.angle_gamma   90.00
#
_symmetry.space_group_name_H-M   'P 1'
#
loop_
_entity.id
_entity.type
_entity.pdbx_description
1 polymer ?
#
loop_
_entity_poly.entity_id
_entity_poly.type
_entity_poly.pdbx_seq_one_letter_code
_entity_poly.pdbx_strand_id
1 'polypeptide(L)'
;AVLGMGADGHTASLFPDSRELELGLTTEAPLVAVRAPSQPLPRITLSADRLHQARRHFLHITGEDKRSVLARALSGDDSRELPIRAFLSCPLAIYWAP
;
A
#
# COMPACT_ATOMS: atom_id res chain seq x y z
N ALA A 1 10.43 1.47 6.55
CA ALA A 1 9.59 0.42 5.94
C ALA A 1 10.07 0.20 4.52
N VAL A 2 10.21 -1.05 4.11
CA VAL A 2 10.37 -1.40 2.68
C VAL A 2 9.03 -1.96 2.24
N LEU A 3 8.41 -1.27 1.29
CA LEU A 3 7.09 -1.55 0.75
C LEU A 3 7.21 -2.16 -0.65
N GLY A 4 6.28 -3.05 -0.98
CA GLY A 4 6.01 -3.45 -2.37
C GLY A 4 4.70 -2.84 -2.86
N MET A 5 4.35 -3.07 -4.12
CA MET A 5 3.06 -2.64 -4.68
C MET A 5 2.44 -3.70 -5.59
N GLY A 6 1.15 -3.98 -5.40
CA GLY A 6 0.30 -4.81 -6.24
C GLY A 6 -0.04 -4.17 -7.59
N ALA A 7 -0.63 -4.95 -8.51
CA ALA A 7 -1.07 -4.43 -9.81
C ALA A 7 -2.37 -3.60 -9.68
N ASP A 8 -3.11 -3.89 -8.63
CA ASP A 8 -4.24 -3.16 -8.06
C ASP A 8 -3.81 -1.96 -7.19
N GLY A 9 -2.51 -1.67 -7.07
CA GLY A 9 -1.99 -0.58 -6.24
C GLY A 9 -2.01 -0.85 -4.73
N HIS A 10 -2.32 -2.07 -4.28
CA HIS A 10 -2.21 -2.42 -2.86
C HIS A 10 -0.76 -2.33 -2.40
N THR A 11 -0.55 -2.07 -1.11
CA THR A 11 0.75 -2.25 -0.45
C THR A 11 0.54 -2.91 0.91
N ALA A 12 1.58 -3.55 1.46
CA ALA A 12 1.44 -4.45 2.60
C ALA A 12 0.27 -5.45 2.37
N SER A 13 -0.75 -5.44 3.24
CA SER A 13 -2.02 -6.11 2.99
C SER A 13 -3.19 -5.13 3.09
N LEU A 14 -2.99 -3.89 2.65
CA LEU A 14 -4.03 -2.87 2.47
C LEU A 14 -4.57 -2.99 1.05
N PHE A 15 -5.64 -3.76 0.86
CA PHE A 15 -6.22 -4.04 -0.46
C PHE A 15 -7.42 -3.15 -0.78
N PRO A 16 -7.56 -2.64 -2.02
CA PRO A 16 -8.67 -1.77 -2.41
C PRO A 16 -10.05 -2.45 -2.30
N ASP A 17 -10.11 -3.78 -2.43
CA ASP A 17 -11.33 -4.58 -2.36
C ASP A 17 -11.62 -5.15 -0.95
N SER A 18 -10.80 -4.84 0.05
CA SER A 18 -11.04 -5.26 1.42
C SER A 18 -12.05 -4.36 2.14
N ARG A 19 -12.96 -4.97 2.89
CA ARG A 19 -13.89 -4.24 3.78
C ARG A 19 -13.16 -3.57 4.95
N GLU A 20 -12.01 -4.11 5.35
CA GLU A 20 -11.20 -3.59 6.44
C GLU A 20 -10.22 -2.50 5.99
N LEU A 21 -10.23 -2.09 4.71
CA LEU A 21 -9.30 -1.08 4.20
C LEU A 21 -9.40 0.23 4.98
N GLU A 22 -10.62 0.74 5.20
CA GLU A 22 -10.81 1.99 5.95
C GLU A 22 -10.22 1.90 7.36
N LEU A 23 -10.45 0.78 8.03
CA LEU A 23 -9.86 0.50 9.35
C LEU A 23 -8.33 0.46 9.27
N GLY A 24 -7.77 -0.22 8.27
CA GLY A 24 -6.34 -0.31 8.04
C GLY A 24 -5.67 1.05 7.74
N LEU A 25 -6.39 1.96 7.09
CA LEU A 25 -5.91 3.30 6.76
C LEU A 25 -6.00 4.29 7.92
N THR A 26 -6.92 4.10 8.86
CA THR A 26 -7.27 5.15 9.87
C THR A 26 -6.98 4.76 11.31
N THR A 27 -6.81 3.48 11.64
CA THR A 27 -6.60 3.04 13.02
C THR A 27 -5.20 3.33 13.56
N GLU A 28 -5.13 3.69 14.85
CA GLU A 28 -3.88 3.79 15.62
C GLU A 28 -3.40 2.41 16.13
N ALA A 29 -4.25 1.37 16.04
CA ALA A 29 -3.83 0.02 16.40
C ALA A 29 -2.69 -0.43 15.47
N PRO A 30 -1.65 -1.11 15.98
CA PRO A 30 -0.48 -1.43 15.17
C PRO A 30 -0.76 -2.47 14.09
N LEU A 31 -1.80 -3.29 14.26
CA LEU A 31 -2.13 -4.43 13.41
C LEU A 31 -3.63 -4.47 13.11
N VAL A 32 -3.97 -4.91 11.89
CA VAL A 32 -5.34 -5.13 11.43
C VAL A 32 -5.42 -6.50 10.75
N ALA A 33 -6.45 -7.27 11.11
CA ALA A 33 -6.80 -8.48 10.38
C ALA A 33 -7.56 -8.09 9.10
N VAL A 34 -7.17 -8.64 7.95
CA VAL A 34 -7.68 -8.24 6.65
C VAL A 34 -8.18 -9.44 5.86
N ARG A 35 -9.33 -9.29 5.21
CA ARG A 35 -9.83 -10.20 4.17
C ARG A 35 -10.08 -9.40 2.90
N ALA A 36 -9.59 -9.91 1.77
CA ALA A 36 -9.78 -9.30 0.46
C ALA A 36 -10.32 -10.37 -0.49
N PRO A 37 -11.43 -10.12 -1.22
CA PRO A 37 -11.97 -11.05 -2.22
C PRO A 37 -10.93 -11.52 -3.26
N SER A 38 -10.00 -10.65 -3.62
CA SER A 38 -8.89 -10.92 -4.56
C SER A 38 -7.81 -11.85 -4.01
N GLN A 39 -7.81 -12.16 -2.70
CA GLN A 39 -6.78 -12.95 -2.04
C GLN A 39 -7.36 -14.23 -1.42
N PRO A 40 -6.73 -15.40 -1.61
CA PRO A 40 -7.30 -16.68 -1.18
C PRO A 40 -7.22 -16.90 0.35
N LEU A 41 -6.36 -16.16 1.05
CA LEU A 41 -6.08 -16.37 2.48
C LEU A 41 -6.25 -15.07 3.27
N PRO A 42 -6.74 -15.14 4.52
CA PRO A 42 -6.77 -13.99 5.42
C PRO A 42 -5.35 -13.50 5.72
N ARG A 43 -5.23 -12.20 6.01
CA ARG A 43 -3.95 -11.53 6.24
C ARG A 43 -3.95 -10.80 7.58
N ILE A 44 -2.74 -10.51 8.05
CA ILE A 44 -2.47 -9.50 9.07
C ILE A 44 -1.67 -8.41 8.36
N THR A 45 -2.06 -7.15 8.52
CA THR A 45 -1.28 -6.00 8.05
C THR A 45 -0.88 -5.13 9.23
N LEU A 46 0.27 -4.46 9.12
CA LEU A 46 0.49 -3.23 9.88
C LEU A 46 -0.50 -2.17 9.39
N SER A 47 -1.03 -1.36 10.29
CA SER A 47 -1.85 -0.20 9.92
C SER A 47 -1.03 0.83 9.15
N ALA A 48 -1.70 1.70 8.40
CA ALA A 48 -1.05 2.80 7.70
C ALA A 48 -0.31 3.72 8.69
N ASP A 49 -0.91 4.05 9.84
CA ASP A 49 -0.26 4.82 10.90
C ASP A 49 1.04 4.13 11.36
N ARG A 50 0.98 2.83 11.66
CA ARG A 50 2.16 2.10 12.14
C ARG A 50 3.27 2.02 11.09
N LEU A 51 2.92 1.92 9.80
CA LEU A 51 3.88 1.97 8.70
C LEU A 51 4.49 3.37 8.53
N HIS A 52 3.73 4.45 8.77
CA HIS A 52 4.22 5.83 8.74
C HIS A 52 5.25 6.14 9.84
N GLN A 53 5.18 5.46 10.99
CA GLN A 53 6.14 5.62 12.09
C GLN A 53 7.58 5.13 11.76
N ALA A 54 7.80 4.52 10.59
CA ALA A 54 9.15 4.17 10.17
C ALA A 54 10.02 5.42 9.88
N ARG A 55 11.30 5.39 10.27
CA ARG A 55 12.22 6.52 10.04
C ARG A 55 12.51 6.83 8.57
N ARG A 56 12.34 5.84 7.69
CA ARG A 56 12.58 5.93 6.24
C ARG A 56 11.62 5.00 5.51
N HIS A 57 11.17 5.41 4.33
CA HIS A 57 10.26 4.62 3.49
C HIS A 57 10.92 4.35 2.14
N PHE A 58 10.81 3.11 1.71
CA PHE A 58 11.29 2.64 0.42
C PHE A 58 10.15 1.93 -0.28
N LEU A 59 9.91 2.23 -1.54
CA LEU A 59 9.06 1.44 -2.42
C LEU A 59 9.96 0.69 -3.39
N HIS A 60 9.93 -0.64 -3.34
CA HIS A 60 10.67 -1.49 -4.27
C HIS A 60 9.70 -2.24 -5.18
N ILE A 61 9.79 -1.99 -6.48
CA ILE A 61 8.94 -2.59 -7.51
C ILE A 61 9.77 -2.97 -8.74
N THR A 62 9.33 -3.97 -9.50
CA THR A 62 9.99 -4.39 -10.74
C THR A 62 8.97 -4.58 -11.86
N GLY A 63 9.41 -4.47 -13.11
CA GLY A 63 8.57 -4.65 -14.29
C GLY A 63 7.82 -3.40 -14.73
N GLU A 64 7.53 -3.34 -16.03
CA GLU A 64 6.86 -2.19 -16.66
C GLU A 64 5.39 -2.06 -16.22
N ASP A 65 4.72 -3.18 -15.92
CA ASP A 65 3.35 -3.18 -15.40
C ASP A 65 3.27 -2.39 -14.08
N LYS A 66 4.22 -2.59 -13.17
CA LYS A 66 4.26 -1.87 -11.89
C LYS A 66 4.63 -0.41 -12.07
N ARG A 67 5.49 -0.09 -13.04
CA ARG A 67 5.81 1.29 -13.38
C ARG A 67 4.57 2.05 -13.87
N SER A 68 3.75 1.40 -14.68
CA SER A 68 2.48 1.96 -15.18
C SER A 68 1.48 2.20 -14.05
N VAL A 69 1.36 1.24 -13.11
CA VAL A 69 0.51 1.40 -11.92
C VAL A 69 1.02 2.53 -11.01
N LEU A 70 2.35 2.65 -10.84
CA LEU A 70 2.95 3.74 -10.07
C LEU A 70 2.66 5.11 -10.70
N ALA A 71 2.76 5.23 -12.03
CA ALA A 71 2.42 6.45 -12.73
C ALA A 71 0.95 6.87 -12.48
N ARG A 72 0.02 5.90 -12.51
CA ARG A 72 -1.39 6.13 -12.16
C ARG A 72 -1.60 6.49 -10.68
N ALA A 73 -0.81 5.88 -9.79
CA ALA A 73 -0.86 6.20 -8.38
C ALA A 73 -0.41 7.64 -8.11
N LEU A 74 0.66 8.09 -8.79
CA LEU A 74 1.21 9.46 -8.69
C LEU A 74 0.29 10.53 -9.30
N SER A 75 -0.64 10.17 -10.19
CA SER A 75 -1.54 11.13 -10.84
C SER A 75 -2.87 11.35 -10.10
N GLY A 76 -3.04 10.82 -8.89
CA GLY A 76 -4.25 11.00 -8.09
C GLY A 76 -3.99 10.82 -6.60
N ASP A 77 -5.02 10.97 -5.77
CA ASP A 77 -4.90 11.11 -4.32
C ASP A 77 -5.82 10.18 -3.51
N ASP A 78 -6.80 9.51 -4.15
CA ASP A 78 -7.68 8.58 -3.44
C ASP A 78 -6.95 7.28 -3.04
N SER A 79 -6.62 7.16 -1.75
CA SER A 79 -5.98 5.97 -1.16
C SER A 79 -6.90 4.77 -1.04
N ARG A 80 -8.22 4.92 -1.21
CA ARG A 80 -9.15 3.78 -1.30
C ARG A 80 -9.07 3.10 -2.66
N GLU A 81 -8.83 3.89 -3.71
CA GLU A 81 -8.62 3.37 -5.07
C GLU A 81 -7.26 2.67 -5.19
N LEU A 82 -6.18 3.33 -4.75
CA LEU A 82 -4.81 2.81 -4.80
C LEU A 82 -4.14 2.99 -3.43
N PRO A 83 -4.16 1.98 -2.55
CA PRO A 83 -3.66 2.09 -1.18
C PRO A 83 -2.20 2.56 -1.04
N ILE A 84 -1.35 2.33 -2.05
CA ILE A 84 0.00 2.89 -2.08
C ILE A 84 0.03 4.43 -1.96
N ARG A 85 -1.02 5.14 -2.40
CA ARG A 85 -1.12 6.61 -2.30
C ARG A 85 -1.02 7.12 -0.87
N ALA A 86 -1.42 6.31 0.13
CA ALA A 86 -1.24 6.65 1.54
C ALA A 86 0.23 6.94 1.89
N PHE A 87 1.19 6.42 1.13
CA PHE A 87 2.63 6.60 1.36
C PHE A 87 3.33 7.47 0.31
N LEU A 88 2.61 7.96 -0.71
CA LEU A 88 3.20 8.81 -1.75
C LEU A 88 3.32 10.28 -1.32
N SER A 89 2.57 10.69 -0.30
CA SER A 89 2.61 12.05 0.27
C SER A 89 3.72 12.27 1.30
N CYS A 90 4.43 11.22 1.72
CA CYS A 90 5.57 11.30 2.62
C CYS A 90 6.90 11.03 1.88
N PRO A 91 8.07 11.41 2.45
CA PRO A 91 9.36 11.10 1.83
C PRO A 91 9.55 9.60 1.57
N LEU A 92 9.37 9.19 0.32
CA LEU A 92 9.44 7.81 -0.15
C LEU A 92 10.51 7.68 -1.24
N ALA A 93 11.55 6.88 -0.97
CA ALA A 93 12.53 6.55 -1.99
C ALA A 93 12.01 5.39 -2.85
N ILE A 94 11.89 5.61 -4.17
CA ILE A 94 11.37 4.61 -5.10
C ILE A 94 12.54 3.94 -5.82
N TYR A 95 12.64 2.62 -5.68
CA TYR A 95 13.58 1.75 -6.36
C TYR A 95 12.81 0.92 -7.37
N TRP A 96 13.07 1.15 -8.66
CA TRP A 96 12.46 0.42 -9.76
C TRP A 96 13.52 -0.15 -10.70
N ALA A 97 13.25 -1.33 -11.24
CA ALA A 97 14.02 -1.96 -12.30
C ALA A 97 13.09 -2.61 -13.33
N PRO A 98 13.50 -2.69 -14.61
CA PRO A 98 12.73 -3.36 -15.66
C PRO A 98 12.50 -4.85 -15.38
#